data_AF-A0A7S3RPY7-F1
#
_entry.id   AF-A0A7S3RPY7-F1
#
_cell.length_a   1.000
_cell.length_b   1.000
_cell.length_c   1.000
_cell.angle_alpha   90.00
_cell.angle_beta   90.00
_cell.angle_gamma   90.00
#
_symmetry.space_group_name_H-M   'P 1'
#
loop_
_entity.id
_entity.type
_entity.pdbx_description
1 polymer ?
#
loop_
_entity_poly.entity_id
_entity_poly.type
_entity_poly.pdbx_seq_one_letter_code
_entity_poly.pdbx_strand_id
1 'polypeptide(L)'
;RVLNVTASMKGADGGQQSPVLLNYQTHPHVLVRSAFVCSAAMPNLALPQQLLEKCPKTGEIRLHSEERFYADGSIDYDIPVHTLAQTFGIRYTIASQVNPHVTPFLFAAHGEA
;
A
#
# COMPACT_ATOMS: atom_id res chain seq x y z
N ARG A 1 13.94 -2.49 10.99
CA ARG A 1 13.27 -2.18 9.71
C ARG A 1 11.94 -1.54 10.07
N VAL A 2 11.74 -0.27 9.74
CA VAL A 2 10.45 0.42 9.97
C VAL A 2 9.89 0.76 8.59
N LEU A 3 8.98 -0.08 8.11
CA LEU A 3 8.20 0.14 6.89
C LEU A 3 6.74 0.09 7.31
N ASN A 4 5.95 1.08 6.90
CA ASN A 4 4.50 1.11 7.07
C ASN A 4 3.93 1.45 5.69
N VAL A 5 3.43 0.45 4.97
CA VAL A 5 2.84 0.64 3.64
C VAL A 5 1.46 -0.01 3.58
N THR A 6 0.54 0.62 2.87
CA THR A 6 -0.81 0.10 2.67
C THR A 6 -0.90 -0.68 1.37
N ALA A 7 -1.69 -1.74 1.37
CA ALA A 7 -2.06 -2.46 0.17
C ALA A 7 -3.51 -2.92 0.27
N SER A 8 -4.29 -2.80 -0.80
CA SER A 8 -5.67 -3.31 -0.87
C SER A 8 -5.67 -4.75 -1.38
N MET A 9 -6.35 -5.64 -0.66
CA MET A 9 -6.48 -7.04 -1.06
C MET A 9 -7.57 -7.16 -2.13
N LYS A 10 -7.27 -7.86 -3.23
CA LYS A 10 -8.26 -8.21 -4.26
C LYS A 10 -8.69 -9.65 -4.07
N GLY A 11 -9.99 -9.85 -3.86
CA GLY A 11 -10.62 -11.17 -3.81
C GLY A 11 -10.65 -11.83 -5.18
N ALA A 12 -10.83 -13.15 -5.19
CA ALA A 12 -10.97 -13.96 -6.42
C ALA A 12 -12.21 -13.58 -7.25
N ASP A 13 -13.19 -12.94 -6.62
CA ASP A 13 -14.40 -12.35 -7.23
C ASP A 13 -14.16 -10.97 -7.88
N GLY A 14 -12.92 -10.46 -7.82
CA GLY A 14 -12.58 -9.12 -8.28
C GLY A 14 -12.99 -8.01 -7.30
N GLY A 15 -13.58 -8.37 -6.16
CA GLY A 15 -13.96 -7.44 -5.10
C GLY A 15 -12.74 -6.85 -4.40
N GLN A 16 -12.75 -5.55 -4.18
CA GLN A 16 -11.72 -4.87 -3.39
C GLN A 16 -12.10 -4.99 -1.90
N GLN A 17 -11.19 -5.57 -1.11
CA GLN A 17 -11.34 -5.72 0.34
C GLN A 17 -10.57 -4.62 1.07
N SER A 18 -10.88 -4.45 2.35
CA SER A 18 -10.28 -3.42 3.20
C SER A 18 -8.73 -3.40 3.10
N PRO A 19 -8.11 -2.21 3.02
CA PRO A 19 -6.67 -2.10 2.93
C PRO A 19 -5.98 -2.63 4.19
N VAL A 20 -4.86 -3.31 3.98
CA VAL A 20 -4.01 -3.84 5.04
C VAL A 20 -2.78 -2.97 5.22
N LEU A 21 -2.40 -2.73 6.48
CA LEU A 21 -1.15 -2.06 6.84
C LEU A 21 -0.03 -3.11 6.97
N LEU A 22 0.92 -3.09 6.04
CA LEU A 22 2.10 -3.94 6.05
C LEU A 22 3.22 -3.27 6.85
N ASN A 23 3.56 -3.85 7.99
CA ASN A 23 4.65 -3.39 8.83
C ASN A 23 5.35 -4.54 9.57
N TYR A 24 6.33 -4.20 10.40
CA TYR A 24 7.11 -5.19 11.14
C TYR A 24 6.30 -5.90 12.25
N GLN A 25 5.16 -5.36 12.68
CA GLN A 25 4.28 -5.97 13.69
C GLN A 25 3.24 -6.88 13.04
N THR A 26 2.66 -6.46 11.91
CA THR A 26 1.62 -7.22 11.20
C THR A 26 2.20 -8.27 10.25
N HIS A 27 3.29 -7.94 9.56
CA HIS A 27 3.90 -8.76 8.52
C HIS A 27 5.45 -8.75 8.60
N PRO A 28 6.06 -9.25 9.70
CA PRO A 28 7.50 -9.13 9.98
C PRO A 28 8.40 -9.79 8.93
N HIS A 29 7.89 -10.80 8.23
CA HIS A 29 8.67 -11.62 7.30
C HIS A 29 8.46 -11.27 5.84
N VAL A 30 7.53 -10.36 5.54
CA VAL A 30 7.30 -9.88 4.18
C VAL A 30 8.52 -9.12 3.67
N LEU A 31 8.87 -9.38 2.42
CA LEU A 31 9.94 -8.67 1.73
C LEU A 31 9.51 -7.23 1.46
N VAL A 32 10.33 -6.27 1.90
CA VAL A 32 10.13 -4.83 1.65
C VAL A 32 9.88 -4.53 0.17
N ARG A 33 10.65 -5.18 -0.74
CA ARG A 33 10.46 -5.04 -2.19
C ARG A 33 9.07 -5.47 -2.65
N SER A 34 8.52 -6.53 -2.07
CA SER A 34 7.23 -7.06 -2.47
C SER A 34 6.12 -6.18 -1.91
N ALA A 35 6.22 -5.77 -0.64
CA ALA A 35 5.29 -4.81 -0.05
C ALA A 35 5.23 -3.50 -0.84
N PHE A 36 6.38 -2.97 -1.27
CA PHE A 36 6.43 -1.77 -2.11
C PHE A 36 5.75 -1.97 -3.46
N VAL A 37 6.04 -3.07 -4.16
CA VAL A 37 5.45 -3.36 -5.47
C VAL A 37 3.93 -3.55 -5.37
N CYS A 38 3.44 -4.25 -4.35
CA CYS A 38 2.00 -4.41 -4.11
C CYS A 38 1.33 -3.07 -3.78
N SER A 39 1.97 -2.22 -2.97
CA SER A 39 1.48 -0.89 -2.63
C SER A 39 1.48 0.07 -3.83
N ALA A 40 2.42 -0.06 -4.76
CA ALA A 40 2.47 0.75 -5.97
C ALA A 40 1.64 0.17 -7.14
N ALA A 41 0.96 -0.96 -6.95
CA ALA A 41 0.22 -1.65 -8.01
C ALA A 41 -1.13 -0.98 -8.29
N MET A 42 -1.09 0.23 -8.83
CA MET A 42 -2.28 1.01 -9.19
C MET A 42 -3.08 0.33 -10.30
N PRO A 43 -4.41 0.24 -10.16
CA PRO A 43 -5.31 -0.11 -11.26
C PRO A 43 -4.99 0.71 -12.51
N ASN A 44 -4.98 0.06 -13.66
CA ASN A 44 -4.62 0.61 -14.98
C ASN A 44 -3.13 0.87 -15.24
N LEU A 45 -2.27 0.90 -14.22
CA LEU A 45 -0.82 1.05 -14.41
C LEU A 45 -0.07 -0.28 -14.20
N ALA A 46 -0.49 -1.08 -13.22
CA ALA A 46 0.11 -2.35 -12.89
C ALA A 46 -0.94 -3.39 -12.49
N LEU A 47 -0.67 -4.66 -12.80
CA LEU A 47 -1.52 -5.77 -12.37
C LEU A 47 -1.35 -6.03 -10.87
N PRO A 48 -2.40 -6.46 -10.15
CA PRO A 48 -2.29 -6.89 -8.75
C PRO A 48 -1.18 -7.94 -8.57
N GLN A 49 -0.40 -7.80 -7.50
CA GLN A 49 0.78 -8.62 -7.23
C GLN A 49 0.60 -9.42 -5.93
N GLN A 50 1.28 -10.55 -5.81
CA GLN A 50 1.27 -11.35 -4.58
C GLN A 50 2.41 -10.92 -3.65
N LEU A 51 2.16 -11.01 -2.34
CA LEU A 51 3.18 -10.74 -1.34
C LEU A 51 4.17 -11.90 -1.25
N LEU A 52 5.45 -11.56 -1.11
CA LEU A 52 6.53 -12.50 -0.87
C LEU A 52 7.03 -12.36 0.57
N GLU A 53 7.27 -13.49 1.22
CA GLU A 53 7.82 -13.56 2.55
C GLU A 53 9.09 -14.41 2.60
N LYS A 54 9.93 -14.12 3.58
CA LYS A 54 11.13 -14.89 3.88
C LYS A 54 10.83 -15.87 5.01
N CYS A 55 11.03 -17.17 4.76
CA CYS A 55 10.90 -18.19 5.79
C CYS A 55 11.90 -17.93 6.93
N PRO A 56 11.47 -17.80 8.19
CA PRO A 56 12.38 -17.51 9.31
C PRO A 56 13.37 -18.64 9.59
N LYS A 57 12.98 -19.89 9.28
CA LYS A 57 13.78 -21.10 9.56
C LYS A 57 14.77 -21.42 8.46
N THR A 58 14.34 -21.35 7.19
CA THR A 58 15.15 -21.75 6.04
C THR A 58 15.79 -20.56 5.32
N GLY A 59 15.27 -19.36 5.52
CA GLY A 59 15.69 -18.16 4.80
C GLY A 59 15.22 -18.10 3.34
N GLU A 60 14.47 -19.09 2.86
CA GLU A 60 13.94 -19.14 1.51
C GLU A 60 12.82 -18.13 1.31
N ILE A 61 12.66 -17.67 0.07
CA ILE A 61 11.61 -16.73 -0.33
C ILE A 61 10.44 -17.55 -0.88
N ARG A 62 9.24 -17.28 -0.38
CA ARG A 62 7.99 -17.92 -0.81
C ARG A 62 6.85 -16.92 -0.92
N LEU A 63 5.76 -17.35 -1.53
CA LEU A 63 4.51 -16.59 -1.50
C LEU A 63 3.97 -16.53 -0.07
N HIS A 64 3.51 -15.35 0.34
CA HIS A 64 2.82 -15.15 1.61
C HIS A 64 1.44 -15.82 1.59
N SER A 65 0.76 -15.81 0.43
CA SER A 65 -0.51 -16.47 0.20
C SER A 65 -0.69 -16.74 -1.29
N GLU A 66 -1.15 -17.94 -1.65
CA GLU A 66 -1.33 -18.34 -3.06
C GLU A 66 -2.61 -17.78 -3.68
N GLU A 67 -3.62 -17.50 -2.86
CA GLU A 67 -4.96 -17.09 -3.33
C GLU A 67 -5.21 -15.58 -3.22
N ARG A 68 -4.24 -14.81 -2.71
CA ARG A 68 -4.43 -13.38 -2.39
C ARG A 68 -3.55 -12.50 -3.26
N PHE A 69 -4.20 -11.58 -3.96
CA PHE A 69 -3.53 -10.55 -4.72
C PHE A 69 -3.69 -9.20 -4.03
N TYR A 70 -2.70 -8.33 -4.22
CA TYR A 70 -2.65 -7.03 -3.61
C TYR A 70 -2.46 -5.96 -4.68
N ALA A 71 -3.22 -4.89 -4.56
CA ALA A 71 -3.14 -3.70 -5.38
C ALA A 71 -2.84 -2.48 -4.49
N ASP A 72 -2.65 -1.33 -5.13
CA ASP A 72 -2.45 -0.08 -4.42
C ASP A 72 -3.60 0.21 -3.45
N GLY A 73 -3.23 0.47 -2.19
CA GLY A 73 -4.15 0.77 -1.10
C GLY A 73 -4.47 2.26 -0.96
N SER A 74 -3.77 3.14 -1.68
CA SER A 74 -3.97 4.60 -1.62
C SER A 74 -5.36 5.02 -2.14
N ILE A 75 -5.91 4.25 -3.09
CA ILE A 75 -7.20 4.55 -3.74
C ILE A 75 -8.37 4.47 -2.76
N ASP A 76 -8.34 3.50 -1.83
CA ASP A 76 -9.39 3.35 -0.83
C ASP A 76 -9.08 4.12 0.46
N TYR A 77 -7.80 4.22 0.81
CA TYR A 77 -7.36 4.73 2.11
C TYR A 77 -5.95 5.30 2.03
N ASP A 78 -5.87 6.55 1.58
CA ASP A 78 -4.64 7.27 1.28
C ASP A 78 -3.69 7.35 2.50
N ILE A 79 -4.23 7.57 3.71
CA ILE A 79 -3.47 7.50 4.97
C ILE A 79 -4.26 6.74 6.04
N PRO A 80 -3.80 5.57 6.52
CA PRO A 80 -4.48 4.77 7.53
C PRO A 80 -4.23 5.29 8.94
N VAL A 81 -4.62 6.55 9.21
CA VAL A 81 -4.35 7.26 10.48
C VAL A 81 -4.88 6.47 11.68
N HIS A 82 -6.09 5.93 11.60
CA HIS A 82 -6.70 5.17 12.68
C HIS A 82 -5.93 3.87 12.96
N THR A 83 -5.57 3.11 11.93
CA THR A 83 -4.79 1.89 12.06
C THR A 83 -3.41 2.18 12.64
N LEU A 84 -2.75 3.25 12.20
CA LEU A 84 -1.46 3.68 12.75
C LEU A 84 -1.58 4.12 14.22
N ALA A 85 -2.63 4.85 14.58
CA ALA A 85 -2.95 5.23 15.96
C ALA A 85 -3.14 4.02 16.87
N GLN A 86 -3.90 3.02 16.41
CA GLN A 86 -4.09 1.78 17.16
C GLN A 86 -2.81 0.95 17.26
N THR A 87 -2.03 0.87 16.19
CA THR A 87 -0.84 0.00 16.11
C THR A 87 0.33 0.57 16.94
N PHE A 88 0.51 1.89 16.93
CA PHE A 88 1.67 2.56 17.55
C PHE A 88 1.33 3.47 18.73
N GLY A 89 0.05 3.62 19.11
CA GLY A 89 -0.37 4.52 20.19
C GLY A 89 -0.10 6.00 19.89
N ILE A 90 -0.05 6.40 18.62
CA ILE A 90 0.24 7.79 18.21
C ILE A 90 -0.96 8.69 18.48
N ARG A 91 -0.69 9.91 19.00
CA ARG A 91 -1.70 10.95 19.24
C ARG A 91 -1.80 11.98 18.12
N TYR A 92 -0.70 12.23 17.42
CA TYR A 92 -0.62 13.24 16.37
C TYR A 92 0.03 12.61 15.13
N THR A 93 -0.53 12.90 13.96
CA THR A 93 -0.04 12.41 12.67
C THR A 93 0.24 13.61 11.79
N ILE A 94 1.47 13.70 11.28
CA ILE A 94 1.83 14.64 10.22
C ILE A 94 1.69 13.89 8.90
N ALA A 95 0.86 14.41 8.00
CA ALA A 95 0.60 13.85 6.69
C ALA A 95 1.24 14.72 5.60
N SER A 96 1.80 14.09 4.57
CA SER A 96 2.25 14.75 3.34
C SER A 96 1.65 14.00 2.16
N GLN A 97 0.54 14.51 1.63
CA GLN A 97 -0.14 13.95 0.47
C GLN A 97 0.27 14.72 -0.78
N VAL A 98 0.70 14.01 -1.80
CA VAL A 98 0.83 14.57 -3.14
C VAL A 98 -0.42 14.17 -3.90
N ASN A 99 -1.19 15.14 -4.37
CA ASN A 99 -2.41 14.92 -5.15
C ASN A 99 -2.11 15.10 -6.65
N PRO A 100 -1.68 14.05 -7.38
CA PRO A 100 -1.30 14.16 -8.79
C PRO A 100 -2.46 14.54 -9.72
N HIS A 101 -3.72 14.41 -9.27
CA HIS A 101 -4.92 14.78 -10.01
C HIS A 101 -5.15 16.30 -10.14
N VAL A 102 -4.45 17.12 -9.33
CA VAL A 102 -4.53 18.59 -9.41
C VAL A 102 -3.54 19.15 -10.44
N THR A 103 -2.48 18.40 -10.74
CA THR A 103 -1.41 18.80 -11.65
C THR A 103 -1.87 19.15 -13.08
N PRO A 104 -2.91 18.52 -13.69
CA PRO A 104 -3.42 18.96 -15.00
C PRO A 104 -4.09 20.34 -14.98
N PHE A 105 -4.54 20.82 -13.82
CA PHE A 105 -5.28 22.09 -13.67
C PHE A 105 -4.43 23.26 -13.16
N LEU A 106 -3.21 22.99 -12.66
CA LEU A 106 -2.24 24.02 -12.26
C LEU A 106 -1.48 24.63 -13.45
N PHE A 107 -1.56 24.01 -14.63
CA PHE A 107 -1.06 24.57 -15.90
C PHE A 107 -2.16 25.27 -16.71
N ALA A 108 -3.24 25.77 -16.08
CA ALA A 108 -4.01 26.84 -16.68
C ALA A 108 -3.11 28.09 -16.70
N ALA A 109 -2.41 28.27 -17.82
CA ALA A 109 -1.58 29.42 -18.09
C ALA A 109 -2.39 30.69 -17.77
N HIS A 110 -1.88 31.49 -16.83
CA HIS A 110 -2.31 32.87 -16.69
C HIS A 110 -2.07 33.59 -18.02
N GLY A 111 -3.15 34.03 -18.66
CA GLY A 111 -3.07 34.97 -19.78
C GLY A 111 -4.26 34.92 -20.73
N GLU A 112 -5.45 35.35 -20.29
CA GLU A 112 -6.34 36.12 -21.16
C GLU A 112 -6.89 37.31 -20.35
N ALA A 113 -6.58 38.50 -20.85
CA ALA A 113 -7.12 39.80 -20.48
C ALA A 113 -8.17 40.19 -21.53
#